data_AF-A0A7X8TB28-F1
#
_entry.id   AF-A0A7X8TB28-F1
#
_cell.length_a   1.000
_cell.length_b   1.000
_cell.length_c   1.000
_cell.angle_alpha   90.00
_cell.angle_beta   90.00
_cell.angle_gamma   90.00
#
_symmetry.space_group_name_H-M   'P 1'
#
loop_
_entity.id
_entity.type
_entity.pdbx_description
1 polymer ?
#
loop_
_entity_poly.entity_id
_entity_poly.type
_entity_poly.pdbx_seq_one_letter_code
_entity_poly.pdbx_strand_id
1 'polypeptide(L)'
;MNMIANLNRDITPEGPDYETVRQVIELITEDYRDQPSLEAIAARLNQSPTQLQKTFTRWAGLSPKAFLQAVTLDHAKRLLRQENMPLLETSIEVGLSGPSRLHDLFVTHEAMSPGEWKARGGGLTIRYAFHQSPFGVALVMVTDRGLAGLAFSDLGDEAACLEDMSCRWPNAEYVEDRQATAPYCERIFDPGEWSVEQPLRVVLIGTDFQVRVWESLLKIPFGKAVTYSDIANDIGSPKAMRAVGAAVGANPISFVVPCHRAVGKSGALTGYHWGLTRKRAMLGWEAGQA
;
A
#
# COMPACT_ATOMS: atom_id res chain seq x y z
N MET A 1 -10.66 -27.46 30.06
CA MET A 1 -11.70 -27.85 29.08
C MET A 1 -11.54 -26.93 27.88
N ASN A 2 -10.79 -27.36 26.85
CA ASN A 2 -10.51 -26.52 25.67
C ASN A 2 -11.78 -26.34 24.85
N MET A 3 -12.30 -25.11 24.84
CA MET A 3 -13.39 -24.70 23.96
C MET A 3 -12.83 -24.59 22.54
N ILE A 4 -12.90 -25.68 21.78
CA ILE A 4 -12.68 -25.64 20.34
C ILE A 4 -13.86 -24.86 19.75
N ALA A 5 -13.57 -23.74 19.09
CA ALA A 5 -14.58 -22.95 18.41
C ALA A 5 -15.19 -23.79 17.27
N ASN A 6 -16.44 -24.21 17.44
CA ASN A 6 -17.18 -24.92 16.38
C ASN A 6 -17.50 -23.93 15.26
N LEU A 7 -16.78 -24.04 14.16
CA LEU A 7 -17.04 -23.28 12.94
C LEU A 7 -18.29 -23.87 12.25
N ASN A 8 -19.25 -23.02 11.88
CA ASN A 8 -20.50 -23.40 11.17
C ASN A 8 -20.27 -24.02 9.79
N ARG A 9 -19.03 -24.02 9.31
CA ARG A 9 -18.62 -24.63 8.05
C ARG A 9 -17.26 -25.26 8.30
N ASP A 10 -17.14 -26.53 7.95
CA ASP A 10 -15.83 -27.19 7.95
C ASP A 10 -14.97 -26.49 6.90
N ILE A 11 -14.00 -25.71 7.38
CA ILE A 11 -12.98 -25.08 6.56
C ILE A 11 -11.68 -25.88 6.61
N THR A 12 -11.72 -27.05 7.27
CA THR A 12 -10.57 -27.95 7.32
C THR A 12 -10.24 -28.31 5.89
N PRO A 13 -9.04 -27.98 5.45
CA PRO A 13 -8.64 -28.22 4.08
C PRO A 13 -8.64 -29.72 3.80
N GLU A 14 -9.42 -30.15 2.81
CA GLU A 14 -9.45 -31.54 2.37
C GLU A 14 -8.17 -31.85 1.55
N GLY A 15 -7.42 -32.88 1.97
CA GLY A 15 -6.25 -33.39 1.23
C GLY A 15 -4.87 -32.97 1.78
N PRO A 16 -3.77 -33.43 1.14
CA PRO A 16 -2.40 -33.23 1.61
C PRO A 16 -1.87 -31.80 1.39
N ASP A 17 -2.69 -30.90 0.83
CA ASP A 17 -2.28 -29.55 0.48
C ASP A 17 -1.89 -28.73 1.71
N TYR A 18 -2.67 -28.82 2.80
CA TYR A 18 -2.37 -28.09 4.03
C TYR A 18 -0.98 -28.43 4.53
N GLU A 19 -0.70 -29.73 4.60
CA GLU A 19 0.55 -30.26 5.11
C GLU A 19 1.72 -29.85 4.20
N THR A 20 1.50 -29.89 2.88
CA THR A 20 2.46 -29.40 1.89
C THR A 20 2.76 -27.92 2.10
N VAL A 21 1.74 -27.08 2.22
CA VAL A 21 1.91 -25.62 2.41
C VAL A 21 2.56 -25.32 3.76
N ARG A 22 2.17 -26.03 4.83
CA ARG A 22 2.77 -25.93 6.16
C ARG A 22 4.27 -26.22 6.11
N GLN A 23 4.67 -27.31 5.45
CA GLN A 23 6.07 -27.69 5.28
C GLN A 23 6.86 -26.68 4.44
N VAL A 24 6.27 -26.10 3.39
CA VAL A 24 6.92 -25.03 2.62
C VAL A 24 7.12 -23.77 3.48
N ILE A 25 6.11 -23.38 4.26
CA ILE A 25 6.21 -22.22 5.16
C ILE A 25 7.30 -22.47 6.20
N GLU A 26 7.33 -23.65 6.81
CA GLU A 26 8.33 -24.07 7.79
C GLU A 26 9.74 -24.01 7.18
N LEU A 27 9.96 -24.64 6.03
CA LEU A 27 11.24 -24.60 5.32
C LEU A 27 11.67 -23.18 4.97
N ILE A 28 10.76 -22.33 4.46
CA ILE A 28 11.12 -20.94 4.13
C ILE A 28 11.42 -20.15 5.40
N THR A 29 10.71 -20.37 6.50
CA THR A 29 10.90 -19.62 7.74
C THR A 29 12.18 -20.02 8.47
N GLU A 30 12.54 -21.30 8.42
CA GLU A 30 13.77 -21.82 9.05
C GLU A 30 15.01 -21.52 8.19
N ASP A 31 14.91 -21.71 6.88
CA ASP A 31 16.06 -21.66 5.96
C ASP A 31 16.09 -20.41 5.07
N TYR A 32 15.36 -19.34 5.42
CA TYR A 32 15.33 -18.12 4.57
C TYR A 32 16.72 -17.57 4.25
N ARG A 33 17.69 -17.74 5.16
CA ARG A 33 19.08 -17.28 5.00
C ARG A 33 19.79 -17.94 3.82
N ASP A 34 19.43 -19.17 3.48
CA ASP A 34 20.01 -19.89 2.35
C ASP A 34 19.40 -19.45 1.00
N GLN A 35 18.36 -18.59 1.05
CA GLN A 35 17.60 -18.14 -0.11
C GLN A 35 17.19 -19.31 -1.04
N PRO A 36 16.50 -20.35 -0.51
CA PRO A 36 16.26 -21.58 -1.25
C PRO A 36 15.40 -21.32 -2.49
N SER A 37 15.80 -21.91 -3.62
CA SER A 37 15.00 -21.84 -4.85
C SER A 37 13.76 -22.72 -4.76
N LEU A 38 12.78 -22.47 -5.64
CA LEU A 38 11.58 -23.31 -5.72
C LEU A 38 11.94 -24.78 -5.99
N GLU A 39 12.94 -25.02 -6.83
CA GLU A 39 13.44 -26.35 -7.17
C GLU A 39 14.06 -27.04 -5.95
N ALA A 40 14.80 -26.32 -5.12
CA ALA A 40 15.39 -26.85 -3.89
C ALA A 40 14.31 -27.23 -2.86
N ILE A 41 13.31 -26.38 -2.68
CA ILE A 41 12.17 -26.66 -1.79
C ILE A 41 11.38 -27.88 -2.31
N ALA A 42 11.10 -27.92 -3.61
CA ALA A 42 10.37 -29.01 -4.24
C ALA A 42 11.12 -30.35 -4.13
N ALA A 43 12.45 -30.34 -4.32
CA ALA A 43 13.29 -31.51 -4.14
C ALA A 43 13.24 -32.05 -2.70
N ARG A 44 13.31 -31.18 -1.68
CA ARG A 44 13.20 -31.60 -0.27
C ARG A 44 11.85 -32.22 0.07
N LEU A 45 10.79 -31.74 -0.56
CA LEU A 45 9.42 -32.26 -0.34
C LEU A 45 9.06 -33.42 -1.28
N ASN A 46 9.99 -33.89 -2.12
CA ASN A 46 9.73 -34.88 -3.18
C ASN A 46 8.53 -34.52 -4.07
N GLN A 47 8.40 -33.24 -4.42
CA GLN A 47 7.32 -32.72 -5.26
C GLN A 47 7.84 -32.11 -6.57
N SER A 48 6.95 -31.97 -7.55
CA SER A 48 7.22 -31.18 -8.75
C SER A 48 7.22 -29.68 -8.41
N PRO A 49 8.23 -28.90 -8.85
CA PRO A 49 8.25 -27.44 -8.66
C PRO A 49 6.97 -26.74 -9.14
N THR A 50 6.47 -27.15 -10.32
CA THR A 50 5.26 -26.57 -10.92
C THR A 50 4.02 -26.87 -10.08
N GLN A 51 3.90 -28.10 -9.57
CA GLN A 51 2.78 -28.50 -8.71
C GLN A 51 2.84 -27.75 -7.38
N LEU A 52 4.02 -27.70 -6.76
CA LEU A 52 4.26 -27.01 -5.51
C LEU A 52 3.91 -25.52 -5.61
N GLN A 53 4.37 -24.85 -6.67
CA GLN A 53 4.05 -23.43 -6.90
C GLN A 53 2.54 -23.21 -7.05
N LYS A 54 1.84 -24.04 -7.82
CA LYS A 54 0.39 -23.93 -8.00
C LYS A 54 -0.36 -24.14 -6.69
N THR A 55 -0.04 -25.21 -5.96
CA THR A 55 -0.66 -25.53 -4.67
C THR A 55 -0.42 -24.41 -3.67
N PHE A 56 0.84 -23.97 -3.50
CA PHE A 56 1.20 -22.90 -2.58
C PHE A 56 0.54 -21.57 -2.95
N THR A 57 0.58 -21.17 -4.22
CA THR A 57 -0.02 -19.90 -4.66
C THR A 57 -1.54 -19.90 -4.48
N ARG A 58 -2.21 -21.02 -4.79
CA ARG A 58 -3.65 -21.19 -4.56
C ARG A 58 -4.03 -21.01 -3.10
N TRP A 59 -3.17 -21.46 -2.20
CA TRP A 59 -3.41 -21.50 -0.76
C TRP A 59 -2.98 -20.24 0.00
N ALA A 60 -1.74 -19.81 -0.21
CA ALA A 60 -1.14 -18.65 0.44
C ALA A 60 -1.47 -17.32 -0.26
N GLY A 61 -2.00 -17.36 -1.48
CA GLY A 61 -2.31 -16.17 -2.29
C GLY A 61 -1.08 -15.49 -2.91
N LEU A 62 0.09 -16.09 -2.79
CA LEU A 62 1.37 -15.59 -3.28
C LEU A 62 2.33 -16.75 -3.59
N SER A 63 3.31 -16.53 -4.45
CA SER A 63 4.28 -17.58 -4.82
C SER A 63 5.29 -17.87 -3.71
N PRO A 64 5.89 -19.08 -3.64
CA PRO A 64 6.94 -19.38 -2.65
C PRO A 64 8.10 -18.38 -2.65
N LYS A 65 8.50 -17.90 -3.84
CA LYS A 65 9.54 -16.87 -3.98
C LYS A 65 9.10 -15.53 -3.35
N ALA A 66 7.88 -15.10 -3.61
CA ALA A 66 7.33 -13.88 -3.00
C ALA A 66 7.20 -14.02 -1.48
N PHE A 67 6.89 -15.22 -0.98
CA PHE A 67 6.85 -15.49 0.46
C PHE A 67 8.24 -15.36 1.08
N LEU A 68 9.24 -16.00 0.48
CA LEU A 68 10.64 -15.91 0.91
C LEU A 68 11.13 -14.46 0.92
N GLN A 69 10.80 -13.68 -0.11
CA GLN A 69 11.11 -12.26 -0.18
C GLN A 69 10.46 -11.46 0.96
N ALA A 70 9.19 -11.74 1.27
CA ALA A 70 8.48 -11.09 2.38
C ALA A 70 9.08 -11.44 3.75
N VAL A 71 9.41 -12.71 3.99
CA VAL A 71 10.09 -13.16 5.23
C VAL A 71 11.46 -12.50 5.35
N THR A 72 12.26 -12.53 4.27
CA THR A 72 13.59 -11.90 4.22
C THR A 72 13.51 -10.40 4.54
N LEU A 73 12.53 -9.71 3.95
CA LEU A 73 12.31 -8.29 4.18
C LEU A 73 11.91 -8.00 5.62
N ASP A 74 11.01 -8.79 6.22
CA ASP A 74 10.59 -8.62 7.61
C ASP A 74 11.77 -8.76 8.59
N HIS A 75 12.60 -9.78 8.38
CA HIS A 75 13.85 -9.94 9.14
C HIS A 75 14.82 -8.78 8.92
N ALA A 76 15.01 -8.33 7.68
CA ALA A 76 15.87 -7.17 7.39
C ALA A 76 15.39 -5.91 8.09
N LYS A 77 14.08 -5.65 8.05
CA LYS A 77 13.43 -4.54 8.76
C LYS A 77 13.66 -4.62 10.26
N ARG A 78 13.57 -5.81 10.85
CA ARG A 78 13.85 -6.04 12.27
C ARG A 78 15.30 -5.70 12.63
N LEU A 79 16.27 -6.20 11.86
CA LEU A 79 17.71 -5.95 12.07
C LEU A 79 18.06 -4.46 11.92
N LEU A 80 17.52 -3.80 10.89
CA LEU A 80 17.73 -2.36 10.67
C LEU A 80 17.14 -1.51 11.79
N ARG A 81 16.01 -1.94 12.38
CA ARG A 81 15.26 -1.16 13.38
C ARG A 81 15.68 -1.44 14.82
N GLN A 82 15.76 -2.70 15.23
CA GLN A 82 15.99 -3.09 16.62
C GLN A 82 17.48 -3.12 16.95
N GLU A 83 18.29 -3.55 16.00
CA GLU A 83 19.73 -3.77 16.20
C GLU A 83 20.57 -2.65 15.56
N ASN A 84 19.90 -1.68 14.91
CA ASN A 84 20.48 -0.53 14.22
C ASN A 84 21.60 -0.89 13.22
N MET A 85 21.56 -2.12 12.69
CA MET A 85 22.62 -2.72 11.90
C MET A 85 22.90 -1.92 10.61
N PRO A 86 24.17 -1.84 10.15
CA PRO A 86 24.53 -1.27 8.84
C PRO A 86 23.93 -2.06 7.67
N LEU A 87 23.68 -1.40 6.54
CA LEU A 87 23.04 -2.01 5.36
C LEU A 87 23.80 -3.23 4.82
N LEU A 88 25.14 -3.17 4.81
CA LEU A 88 25.99 -4.27 4.35
C LEU A 88 25.84 -5.49 5.26
N GLU A 89 25.96 -5.31 6.57
CA GLU A 89 25.80 -6.38 7.54
C GLU A 89 24.38 -6.97 7.50
N THR A 90 23.35 -6.11 7.42
CA THR A 90 21.96 -6.58 7.27
C THR A 90 21.80 -7.43 6.02
N SER A 91 22.36 -7.02 4.88
CA SER A 91 22.23 -7.78 3.63
C SER A 91 22.85 -9.17 3.74
N ILE A 92 24.00 -9.30 4.41
CA ILE A 92 24.67 -10.58 4.63
C ILE A 92 23.87 -11.43 5.63
N GLU A 93 23.41 -10.83 6.73
CA GLU A 93 22.68 -11.54 7.80
C GLU A 93 21.34 -12.13 7.32
N VAL A 94 20.69 -11.48 6.35
CA VAL A 94 19.46 -11.98 5.73
C VAL A 94 19.69 -12.88 4.50
N GLY A 95 20.95 -13.23 4.20
CA GLY A 95 21.28 -14.17 3.13
C GLY A 95 21.33 -13.57 1.73
N LEU A 96 21.35 -12.24 1.60
CA LEU A 96 21.45 -11.57 0.30
C LEU A 96 22.90 -11.39 -0.13
N SER A 97 23.13 -11.37 -1.45
CA SER A 97 24.47 -11.21 -2.03
C SER A 97 25.11 -9.83 -1.82
N GLY A 98 24.35 -8.86 -1.29
CA GLY A 98 24.88 -7.54 -0.92
C GLY A 98 23.80 -6.45 -0.82
N PRO A 99 24.23 -5.20 -0.55
CA PRO A 99 23.33 -4.07 -0.32
C PRO A 99 22.40 -3.75 -1.49
N SER A 100 22.86 -3.95 -2.73
CA SER A 100 22.04 -3.73 -3.92
C SER A 100 20.81 -4.65 -3.95
N ARG A 101 20.96 -5.90 -3.52
CA ARG A 101 19.84 -6.84 -3.50
C ARG A 101 18.85 -6.53 -2.39
N LEU A 102 19.36 -6.07 -1.24
CA LEU A 102 18.52 -5.53 -0.17
C LEU A 102 17.76 -4.28 -0.64
N HIS A 103 18.43 -3.41 -1.40
CA HIS A 103 17.81 -2.24 -2.00
C HIS A 103 16.69 -2.61 -2.97
N ASP A 104 16.92 -3.52 -3.91
CA ASP A 104 15.88 -4.02 -4.82
C ASP A 104 14.68 -4.59 -4.07
N LEU A 105 14.94 -5.34 -2.99
CA LEU A 105 13.89 -5.94 -2.16
C LEU A 105 13.01 -4.87 -1.51
N PHE A 106 13.63 -3.83 -0.94
CA PHE A 106 12.92 -2.69 -0.35
C PHE A 106 12.19 -1.84 -1.41
N VAL A 107 12.78 -1.58 -2.57
CA VAL A 107 12.09 -0.83 -3.63
C VAL A 107 10.90 -1.62 -4.19
N THR A 108 11.04 -2.93 -4.32
CA THR A 108 9.98 -3.80 -4.86
C THR A 108 8.78 -3.91 -3.91
N HIS A 109 9.01 -3.94 -2.60
CA HIS A 109 7.98 -4.23 -1.59
C HIS A 109 7.60 -3.03 -0.71
N GLU A 110 8.41 -1.98 -0.65
CA GLU A 110 8.17 -0.79 0.16
C GLU A 110 8.23 0.51 -0.65
N ALA A 111 8.49 0.44 -1.96
CA ALA A 111 8.64 1.59 -2.86
C ALA A 111 9.69 2.65 -2.41
N MET A 112 10.59 2.27 -1.51
CA MET A 112 11.64 3.13 -0.96
C MET A 112 12.92 2.34 -0.72
N SER A 113 14.05 3.02 -0.58
CA SER A 113 15.31 2.37 -0.25
C SER A 113 15.35 1.92 1.24
N PRO A 114 16.21 0.95 1.59
CA PRO A 114 16.35 0.50 2.98
C PRO A 114 16.79 1.62 3.93
N GLY A 115 17.58 2.58 3.44
CA GLY A 115 18.02 3.74 4.21
C GLY A 115 16.87 4.70 4.52
N GLU A 116 16.04 5.00 3.52
CA GLU A 116 14.84 5.83 3.70
C GLU A 116 13.81 5.16 4.61
N TRP A 117 13.67 3.84 4.48
CA TRP A 117 12.83 3.04 5.35
C TRP A 117 13.32 3.06 6.80
N LYS A 118 14.63 2.86 7.01
CA LYS A 118 15.27 2.95 8.34
C LYS A 118 15.10 4.34 8.94
N ALA A 119 15.17 5.38 8.11
CA ALA A 119 15.03 6.76 8.53
C ALA A 119 13.57 7.20 8.78
N ARG A 120 12.55 6.44 8.30
CA ARG A 120 11.12 6.81 8.33
C ARG A 120 10.82 8.24 7.84
N GLY A 121 11.55 8.69 6.82
CA GLY A 121 11.52 10.08 6.35
C GLY A 121 12.62 10.98 6.91
N GLY A 122 13.55 10.47 7.72
CA GLY A 122 14.73 11.23 8.14
C GLY A 122 15.55 11.65 6.91
N GLY A 123 15.71 12.97 6.74
CA GLY A 123 16.32 13.60 5.56
C GLY A 123 15.34 13.88 4.41
N LEU A 124 14.04 13.56 4.56
CA LEU A 124 12.98 13.96 3.64
C LEU A 124 12.37 15.28 4.12
N THR A 125 12.46 16.31 3.29
CA THR A 125 11.71 17.56 3.48
C THR A 125 10.38 17.47 2.75
N ILE A 126 9.28 17.59 3.50
CA ILE A 126 7.92 17.69 2.99
C ILE A 126 7.52 19.17 3.06
N ARG A 127 7.35 19.77 1.89
CA ARG A 127 6.79 21.11 1.75
C ARG A 127 5.27 21.01 1.75
N TYR A 128 4.60 21.77 2.58
CA TYR A 128 3.14 21.73 2.66
C TYR A 128 2.52 23.12 2.65
N ALA A 129 1.27 23.24 2.19
CA ALA A 129 0.44 24.41 2.44
C ALA A 129 -1.04 24.08 2.24
N PHE A 130 -1.89 24.93 2.81
CA PHE A 130 -3.35 24.88 2.63
C PHE A 130 -3.78 25.79 1.48
N HIS A 131 -4.57 25.26 0.56
CA HIS A 131 -5.09 25.97 -0.62
C HIS A 131 -6.61 25.89 -0.69
N GLN A 132 -7.22 26.89 -1.32
CA GLN A 132 -8.64 26.81 -1.65
C GLN A 132 -8.84 25.84 -2.82
N SER A 133 -9.85 24.98 -2.72
CA SER A 133 -10.19 24.02 -3.77
C SER A 133 -11.71 23.95 -3.97
N PRO A 134 -12.20 23.34 -5.07
CA PRO A 134 -13.63 23.10 -5.29
C PRO A 134 -14.31 22.29 -4.17
N PHE A 135 -13.54 21.59 -3.32
CA PHE A 135 -14.05 20.70 -2.27
C PHE A 135 -13.68 21.16 -0.85
N GLY A 136 -13.41 22.46 -0.69
CA GLY A 136 -13.02 23.09 0.57
C GLY A 136 -11.51 23.36 0.64
N VAL A 137 -10.98 23.49 1.86
CA VAL A 137 -9.55 23.71 2.05
C VAL A 137 -8.81 22.40 1.81
N ALA A 138 -7.84 22.42 0.88
CA ALA A 138 -7.00 21.29 0.55
C ALA A 138 -5.60 21.47 1.14
N LEU A 139 -5.12 20.48 1.89
CA LEU A 139 -3.73 20.36 2.31
C LEU A 139 -2.95 19.64 1.21
N VAL A 140 -1.97 20.33 0.63
CA VAL A 140 -1.08 19.78 -0.40
C VAL A 140 0.29 19.56 0.24
N MET A 141 0.86 18.37 0.07
CA MET A 141 2.16 17.98 0.62
C MET A 141 3.04 17.42 -0.49
N VAL A 142 4.20 18.05 -0.71
CA VAL A 142 5.11 17.73 -1.81
C VAL A 142 6.50 17.44 -1.30
N THR A 143 7.16 16.51 -1.97
CA THR A 143 8.57 16.18 -1.80
C THR A 143 9.30 16.51 -3.10
N ASP A 144 10.63 16.45 -3.10
CA ASP A 144 11.42 16.60 -4.32
C ASP A 144 11.12 15.52 -5.38
N ARG A 145 10.40 14.45 -5.02
CA ARG A 145 9.97 13.36 -5.91
C ARG A 145 8.57 13.55 -6.50
N GLY A 146 7.75 14.41 -5.91
CA GLY A 146 6.37 14.64 -6.32
C GLY A 146 5.39 14.80 -5.14
N LEU A 147 4.10 14.69 -5.47
CA LEU A 147 2.99 14.83 -4.52
C LEU A 147 2.99 13.62 -3.56
N ALA A 148 3.17 13.88 -2.27
CA ALA A 148 3.21 12.86 -1.22
C ALA A 148 1.95 12.85 -0.35
N GLY A 149 1.14 13.91 -0.41
CA GLY A 149 -0.11 13.99 0.33
C GLY A 149 -1.09 14.98 -0.29
N LEU A 150 -2.36 14.59 -0.28
CA LEU A 150 -3.50 15.45 -0.59
C LEU A 150 -4.65 15.10 0.35
N ALA A 151 -5.03 16.07 1.17
CA ALA A 151 -6.05 15.95 2.20
C ALA A 151 -6.99 17.15 2.18
N PHE A 152 -8.12 17.04 2.86
CA PHE A 152 -9.09 18.13 2.97
C PHE A 152 -9.41 18.43 4.43
N SER A 153 -9.51 19.70 4.76
CA SER A 153 -9.93 20.16 6.08
C SER A 153 -11.20 21.01 5.97
N ASP A 154 -11.99 21.01 7.05
CA ASP A 154 -12.95 22.07 7.30
C ASP A 154 -12.22 23.30 7.86
N LEU A 155 -12.84 24.48 7.73
CA LEU A 155 -12.26 25.71 8.27
C LEU A 155 -12.10 25.60 9.79
N GLY A 156 -10.87 25.76 10.28
CA GLY A 156 -10.52 25.62 11.69
C GLY A 156 -9.93 24.26 12.08
N ASP A 157 -9.97 23.26 11.18
CA ASP A 157 -9.43 21.90 11.41
C ASP A 157 -8.08 21.67 10.71
N GLU A 158 -7.43 22.73 10.19
CA GLU A 158 -6.18 22.64 9.43
C GLU A 158 -5.07 21.95 10.23
N ALA A 159 -4.90 22.32 11.51
CA ALA A 159 -3.86 21.72 12.36
C ALA A 159 -4.05 20.21 12.56
N ALA A 160 -5.28 19.76 12.81
CA ALA A 160 -5.61 18.35 12.97
C ALA A 160 -5.43 17.57 11.65
N CYS A 161 -5.78 18.20 10.52
CA CYS A 161 -5.56 17.63 9.18
C CYS A 161 -4.06 17.42 8.90
N LEU A 162 -3.21 18.41 9.23
CA LEU A 162 -1.76 18.28 9.10
C LEU A 162 -1.22 17.20 10.04
N GLU A 163 -1.68 17.12 11.29
CA GLU A 163 -1.24 16.11 12.24
C GLU A 163 -1.56 14.69 11.77
N ASP A 164 -2.80 14.44 11.35
CA ASP A 164 -3.22 13.15 10.76
C ASP A 164 -2.30 12.77 9.60
N MET A 165 -2.12 13.68 8.65
CA MET A 165 -1.26 13.43 7.50
C MET A 165 0.20 13.22 7.87
N SER A 166 0.70 13.93 8.89
CA SER A 166 2.11 13.87 9.31
C SER A 166 2.47 12.55 9.99
N CYS A 167 1.49 11.85 10.57
CA CYS A 167 1.69 10.53 11.17
C CYS A 167 2.22 9.49 10.15
N ARG A 168 2.04 9.74 8.85
CA ARG A 168 2.53 8.88 7.77
C ARG A 168 4.04 9.03 7.55
N TRP A 169 4.60 10.19 7.89
CA TRP A 169 6.04 10.48 7.79
C TRP A 169 6.56 11.10 9.10
N PRO A 170 6.64 10.32 10.19
CA PRO A 170 6.89 10.87 11.53
C PRO A 170 8.30 11.47 11.71
N ASN A 171 9.26 11.12 10.85
CA ASN A 171 10.62 11.66 10.91
C ASN A 171 10.94 12.63 9.75
N ALA A 172 9.95 13.01 8.94
CA ALA A 172 10.15 14.02 7.91
C ALA A 172 10.21 15.43 8.51
N GLU A 173 10.94 16.32 7.83
CA GLU A 173 10.91 17.75 8.12
C GLU A 173 9.75 18.39 7.37
N TYR A 174 8.87 19.09 8.09
CA TYR A 174 7.72 19.77 7.50
C TYR A 174 7.99 21.26 7.39
N VAL A 175 7.94 21.78 6.16
CA VAL A 175 8.16 23.20 5.89
C VAL A 175 6.92 23.75 5.22
N GLU A 176 6.31 24.78 5.79
CA GLU A 176 5.22 25.47 5.12
C GLU A 176 5.77 26.25 3.92
N ASP A 177 5.35 25.88 2.71
CA ASP A 177 5.78 26.51 1.46
C ASP A 177 4.64 26.51 0.45
N ARG A 178 3.92 27.64 0.43
CA ARG A 178 2.81 27.87 -0.51
C ARG A 178 3.30 27.97 -1.96
N GLN A 179 4.50 28.48 -2.21
CA GLN A 179 5.03 28.68 -3.55
C GLN A 179 5.37 27.35 -4.22
N ALA A 180 5.95 26.41 -3.46
CA ALA A 180 6.24 25.07 -3.96
C ALA A 180 4.97 24.23 -4.20
N THR A 181 3.90 24.47 -3.44
CA THR A 181 2.69 23.64 -3.48
C THR A 181 1.58 24.19 -4.39
N ALA A 182 1.54 25.49 -4.67
CA ALA A 182 0.53 26.11 -5.53
C ALA A 182 0.43 25.49 -6.94
N PRO A 183 1.54 25.22 -7.67
CA PRO A 183 1.47 24.58 -8.99
C PRO A 183 0.86 23.18 -8.95
N TYR A 184 1.02 22.45 -7.85
CA TYR A 184 0.39 21.15 -7.66
C TYR A 184 -1.13 21.31 -7.45
N CYS A 185 -1.54 22.28 -6.63
CA CYS A 185 -2.96 22.55 -6.40
C CYS A 185 -3.70 22.89 -7.70
N GLU A 186 -3.12 23.78 -8.52
CA GLU A 186 -3.66 24.16 -9.83
C GLU A 186 -3.80 22.94 -10.74
N ARG A 187 -2.72 22.17 -10.94
CA ARG A 187 -2.75 20.96 -11.78
C ARG A 187 -3.70 19.88 -11.31
N ILE A 188 -4.00 19.82 -10.01
CA ILE A 188 -4.93 18.84 -9.45
C ILE A 188 -6.37 19.24 -9.74
N PHE A 189 -6.74 20.50 -9.52
CA PHE A 189 -8.14 20.94 -9.53
C PHE A 189 -8.57 21.66 -10.81
N ASP A 190 -7.66 22.01 -11.72
CA ASP A 190 -7.97 22.54 -13.04
C ASP A 190 -7.93 21.42 -14.10
N PRO A 191 -9.10 21.00 -14.64
CA PRO A 191 -9.16 20.01 -15.71
C PRO A 191 -8.41 20.42 -16.98
N GLY A 192 -8.23 21.72 -17.23
CA GLY A 192 -7.48 22.24 -18.37
C GLY A 192 -5.99 21.89 -18.34
N GLU A 193 -5.45 21.62 -17.15
CA GLU A 193 -4.05 21.26 -16.91
C GLU A 193 -3.80 19.74 -16.91
N TRP A 194 -4.85 18.92 -17.12
CA TRP A 194 -4.72 17.47 -17.12
C TRP A 194 -4.16 16.96 -18.44
N SER A 195 -2.96 16.37 -18.40
CA SER A 195 -2.29 15.81 -19.58
C SER A 195 -1.74 14.41 -19.31
N VAL A 196 -2.03 13.49 -20.22
CA VAL A 196 -1.46 12.12 -20.20
C VAL A 196 0.04 12.15 -20.51
N GLU A 197 0.51 13.13 -21.30
CA GLU A 197 1.92 13.29 -21.65
C GLU A 197 2.74 13.83 -20.48
N GLN A 198 2.08 14.54 -19.56
CA GLN A 198 2.69 15.10 -18.35
C GLN A 198 1.91 14.67 -17.11
N PRO A 199 1.98 13.39 -16.71
CA PRO A 199 1.24 12.92 -15.55
C PRO A 199 1.76 13.57 -14.27
N LEU A 200 0.87 13.77 -13.30
CA LEU A 200 1.25 14.24 -11.97
C LEU A 200 2.04 13.13 -11.26
N ARG A 201 3.29 13.42 -10.88
CA ARG A 201 4.12 12.47 -10.13
C ARG A 201 3.61 12.36 -8.71
N VAL A 202 3.23 11.15 -8.31
CA VAL A 202 2.76 10.81 -6.97
C VAL A 202 3.76 9.90 -6.25
N VAL A 203 3.86 10.08 -4.93
CA VAL A 203 4.69 9.25 -4.04
C VAL A 203 3.75 8.58 -3.06
N LEU A 204 3.51 7.29 -3.25
CA LEU A 204 2.66 6.48 -2.38
C LEU A 204 3.49 5.84 -1.29
N ILE A 205 3.00 5.89 -0.05
CA ILE A 205 3.53 5.11 1.07
C ILE A 205 2.41 4.34 1.72
N GLY A 206 2.58 3.03 1.76
CA GLY A 206 1.69 2.11 2.44
C GLY A 206 2.25 0.69 2.36
N THR A 207 1.57 -0.22 3.02
CA THR A 207 1.84 -1.66 2.88
C THR A 207 1.58 -2.13 1.44
N ASP A 208 2.18 -3.25 1.02
CA ASP A 208 1.90 -3.91 -0.27
C ASP A 208 0.39 -4.04 -0.56
N PHE A 209 -0.39 -4.36 0.46
CA PHE A 209 -1.84 -4.45 0.34
C PHE A 209 -2.50 -3.08 0.04
N GLN A 210 -2.09 -2.03 0.76
CA GLN A 210 -2.60 -0.68 0.55
C GLN A 210 -2.22 -0.14 -0.83
N VAL A 211 -0.96 -0.31 -1.24
CA VAL A 211 -0.47 0.14 -2.54
C VAL A 211 -1.27 -0.51 -3.67
N ARG A 212 -1.47 -1.84 -3.65
CA ARG A 212 -2.30 -2.52 -4.66
C ARG A 212 -3.75 -2.02 -4.70
N VAL A 213 -4.33 -1.69 -3.53
CA VAL A 213 -5.67 -1.08 -3.47
C VAL A 213 -5.67 0.30 -4.13
N TRP A 214 -4.67 1.14 -3.87
CA TRP A 214 -4.57 2.47 -4.47
C TRP A 214 -4.29 2.43 -5.97
N GLU A 215 -3.47 1.49 -6.43
CA GLU A 215 -3.27 1.22 -7.86
C GLU A 215 -4.56 0.79 -8.55
N SER A 216 -5.36 -0.05 -7.88
CA SER A 216 -6.69 -0.43 -8.37
C SER A 216 -7.63 0.79 -8.47
N LEU A 217 -7.61 1.69 -7.49
CA LEU A 217 -8.37 2.94 -7.53
C LEU A 217 -7.97 3.83 -8.73
N LEU A 218 -6.68 3.94 -9.03
CA LEU A 218 -6.17 4.77 -10.14
C LEU A 218 -6.66 4.29 -11.52
N LYS A 219 -7.07 3.02 -11.65
CA LYS A 219 -7.66 2.49 -12.90
C LYS A 219 -9.10 2.95 -13.12
N ILE A 220 -9.77 3.47 -12.09
CA ILE A 220 -11.19 3.85 -12.18
C ILE A 220 -11.31 5.14 -13.02
N PRO A 221 -12.02 5.12 -14.16
CA PRO A 221 -12.15 6.31 -15.01
C PRO A 221 -12.88 7.46 -14.31
N PHE A 222 -12.64 8.67 -14.80
CA PHE A 222 -13.38 9.86 -14.38
C PHE A 222 -14.89 9.70 -14.58
N GLY A 223 -15.69 10.12 -13.60
CA GLY A 223 -17.15 10.03 -13.64
C GLY A 223 -17.70 8.59 -13.50
N LYS A 224 -16.86 7.62 -13.16
CA LYS A 224 -17.26 6.23 -12.89
C LYS A 224 -17.08 5.90 -11.41
N ALA A 225 -17.87 4.96 -10.92
CA ALA A 225 -17.76 4.42 -9.57
C ALA A 225 -17.72 2.90 -9.61
N VAL A 226 -17.03 2.30 -8.65
CA VAL A 226 -16.91 0.84 -8.49
C VAL A 226 -17.19 0.47 -7.05
N THR A 227 -17.55 -0.79 -6.80
CA THR A 227 -17.79 -1.25 -5.43
C THR A 227 -16.50 -1.69 -4.75
N TYR A 228 -16.47 -1.68 -3.41
CA TYR A 228 -15.37 -2.27 -2.66
C TYR A 228 -15.12 -3.75 -3.02
N SER A 229 -16.16 -4.48 -3.45
CA SER A 229 -16.05 -5.86 -3.93
C SER A 229 -15.31 -5.94 -5.26
N ASP A 230 -15.52 -4.98 -6.17
CA ASP A 230 -14.84 -4.92 -7.46
C ASP A 230 -13.34 -4.69 -7.26
N ILE A 231 -12.97 -3.78 -6.36
CA ILE A 231 -11.57 -3.54 -5.98
C ILE A 231 -10.96 -4.80 -5.37
N ALA A 232 -11.68 -5.47 -4.45
CA ALA A 232 -11.22 -6.71 -3.83
C ALA A 232 -10.97 -7.82 -4.87
N ASN A 233 -11.79 -7.89 -5.92
CA ASN A 233 -11.61 -8.82 -7.03
C ASN A 233 -10.41 -8.44 -7.91
N ASP A 234 -10.25 -7.15 -8.27
CA ASP A 234 -9.15 -6.67 -9.11
C ASP A 234 -7.77 -6.94 -8.47
N ILE A 235 -7.65 -6.80 -7.15
CA ILE A 235 -6.40 -7.09 -6.43
C ILE A 235 -6.21 -8.59 -6.09
N GLY A 236 -7.06 -9.48 -6.60
CA GLY A 236 -6.98 -10.92 -6.36
C GLY A 236 -7.32 -11.35 -4.92
N SER A 237 -8.02 -10.51 -4.16
CA SER A 237 -8.41 -10.78 -2.76
C SER A 237 -9.92 -10.66 -2.51
N PRO A 238 -10.81 -11.47 -3.15
CA PRO A 238 -12.27 -11.30 -3.12
C PRO A 238 -12.90 -11.27 -1.72
N LYS A 239 -12.26 -11.91 -0.73
CA LYS A 239 -12.75 -12.00 0.66
C LYS A 239 -12.33 -10.80 1.52
N ALA A 240 -11.49 -9.90 1.02
CA ALA A 240 -10.84 -8.84 1.79
C ALA A 240 -11.60 -7.50 1.81
N MET A 241 -12.91 -7.47 1.58
CA MET A 241 -13.70 -6.23 1.45
C MET A 241 -13.52 -5.23 2.60
N ARG A 242 -13.45 -5.71 3.85
CA ARG A 242 -13.23 -4.85 5.03
C ARG A 242 -11.82 -4.24 5.04
N ALA A 243 -10.80 -5.04 4.71
CA ALA A 243 -9.43 -4.56 4.60
C ALA A 243 -9.27 -3.57 3.44
N VAL A 244 -9.94 -3.81 2.32
CA VAL A 244 -10.01 -2.86 1.20
C VAL A 244 -10.62 -1.53 1.67
N GLY A 245 -11.74 -1.55 2.39
CA GLY A 245 -12.33 -0.32 2.94
C GLY A 245 -11.37 0.48 3.83
N ALA A 246 -10.62 -0.21 4.71
CA ALA A 246 -9.60 0.42 5.54
C ALA A 246 -8.44 1.00 4.70
N ALA A 247 -7.96 0.26 3.69
CA ALA A 247 -6.92 0.73 2.78
C ALA A 247 -7.36 1.94 1.93
N VAL A 248 -8.61 1.94 1.45
CA VAL A 248 -9.22 3.09 0.75
C VAL A 248 -9.27 4.32 1.67
N GLY A 249 -9.64 4.14 2.94
CA GLY A 249 -9.64 5.22 3.94
C GLY A 249 -8.24 5.74 4.27
N ALA A 250 -7.22 4.88 4.24
CA ALA A 250 -5.82 5.23 4.49
C ALA A 250 -5.13 5.95 3.32
N ASN A 251 -5.83 6.21 2.21
CA ASN A 251 -5.28 6.85 1.03
C ASN A 251 -4.62 8.21 1.36
N PRO A 252 -3.30 8.37 1.14
CA PRO A 252 -2.59 9.60 1.44
C PRO A 252 -2.83 10.72 0.42
N ILE A 253 -3.32 10.41 -0.79
CA ILE A 253 -3.45 11.38 -1.88
C ILE A 253 -4.89 11.40 -2.36
N SER A 254 -5.79 11.87 -1.50
CA SER A 254 -7.23 11.89 -1.78
C SER A 254 -7.54 12.71 -3.04
N PHE A 255 -8.65 12.40 -3.72
CA PHE A 255 -9.03 12.95 -5.03
C PHE A 255 -8.14 12.49 -6.21
N VAL A 256 -6.81 12.64 -6.13
CA VAL A 256 -5.88 12.17 -7.18
C VAL A 256 -5.88 10.64 -7.25
N VAL A 257 -5.69 9.96 -6.12
CA VAL A 257 -6.08 8.55 -5.97
C VAL A 257 -7.57 8.56 -5.63
N PRO A 258 -8.46 8.10 -6.54
CA PRO A 258 -9.88 8.46 -6.48
C PRO A 258 -10.67 7.56 -5.51
N CYS A 259 -10.31 7.59 -4.23
CA CYS A 259 -10.98 6.85 -3.16
C CYS A 259 -12.47 7.21 -2.99
N HIS A 260 -12.89 8.39 -3.46
CA HIS A 260 -14.29 8.82 -3.49
C HIS A 260 -15.14 8.03 -4.51
N ARG A 261 -14.52 7.40 -5.52
CA ARG A 261 -15.20 6.56 -6.52
C ARG A 261 -15.51 5.14 -6.02
N ALA A 262 -15.01 4.75 -4.84
CA ALA A 262 -15.31 3.48 -4.21
C ALA A 262 -16.62 3.57 -3.39
N VAL A 263 -17.60 2.69 -3.67
CA VAL A 263 -18.93 2.71 -3.03
C VAL A 263 -19.34 1.35 -2.46
N GLY A 264 -20.37 1.35 -1.61
CA GLY A 264 -20.97 0.12 -1.10
C GLY A 264 -21.70 -0.66 -2.21
N LYS A 265 -21.87 -1.98 -2.02
CA LYS A 265 -22.54 -2.86 -3.01
C LYS A 265 -23.98 -2.45 -3.33
N SER A 266 -24.68 -1.79 -2.40
CA SER A 266 -26.02 -1.23 -2.63
C SER A 266 -26.03 0.08 -3.41
N GLY A 267 -24.87 0.61 -3.80
CA GLY A 267 -24.71 1.97 -4.31
C GLY A 267 -24.70 3.05 -3.21
N ALA A 268 -24.87 2.66 -1.94
CA ALA A 268 -24.80 3.60 -0.83
C ALA A 268 -23.40 4.19 -0.67
N LEU A 269 -23.34 5.51 -0.49
CA LEU A 269 -22.12 6.19 -0.11
C LEU A 269 -21.85 5.94 1.38
N THR A 270 -20.88 5.07 1.63
CA THR A 270 -20.39 4.76 2.97
C THR A 270 -18.95 5.22 3.09
N GLY A 271 -18.61 5.78 4.26
CA GLY A 271 -17.25 6.18 4.64
C GLY A 271 -16.56 7.15 3.68
N TYR A 272 -16.06 8.25 4.20
CA TYR A 272 -15.02 9.02 3.52
C TYR A 272 -14.17 9.66 4.58
N HIS A 273 -12.85 9.51 4.48
CA HIS A 273 -11.92 9.99 5.50
C HIS A 273 -12.12 11.49 5.77
N TRP A 274 -12.34 12.27 4.71
CA TRP A 274 -12.61 13.71 4.80
C TRP A 274 -14.10 14.09 4.78
N GLY A 275 -14.99 13.16 5.14
CA GLY A 275 -16.42 13.44 5.29
C GLY A 275 -17.30 13.15 4.07
N LEU A 276 -18.49 12.60 4.32
CA LEU A 276 -19.40 12.13 3.27
C LEU A 276 -19.93 13.24 2.35
N THR A 277 -20.04 14.48 2.83
CA THR A 277 -20.47 15.62 2.02
C THR A 277 -19.47 15.91 0.90
N ARG A 278 -18.15 15.88 1.19
CA ARG A 278 -17.11 16.04 0.16
C ARG A 278 -17.15 14.93 -0.88
N LYS A 279 -17.30 13.68 -0.45
CA LYS A 279 -17.46 12.54 -1.37
C LYS A 279 -18.63 12.72 -2.34
N ARG A 280 -19.77 13.21 -1.86
CA ARG A 280 -20.93 13.55 -2.70
C ARG A 280 -20.63 14.68 -3.67
N ALA A 281 -19.98 15.74 -3.19
CA ALA A 281 -19.60 16.89 -4.01
C ALA A 281 -18.66 16.49 -5.15
N MET A 282 -17.64 15.68 -4.87
CA MET A 282 -16.71 15.16 -5.87
C MET A 282 -17.43 14.33 -6.93
N LEU A 283 -18.24 13.34 -6.52
CA LEU A 283 -18.99 12.51 -7.46
C LEU A 283 -19.97 13.34 -8.31
N GLY A 284 -20.66 14.31 -7.72
CA GLY A 284 -21.56 15.21 -8.44
C GLY A 284 -20.83 16.13 -9.43
N TRP A 285 -19.66 16.63 -9.04
CA TRP A 285 -18.81 17.46 -9.90
C TRP A 285 -18.24 16.68 -11.08
N GLU A 286 -17.82 15.43 -10.88
CA GLU A 286 -17.40 14.57 -11.99
C GLU A 286 -18.56 14.26 -12.94
N ALA A 287 -19.74 13.95 -12.41
CA ALA A 287 -20.93 13.66 -13.21
C ALA A 287 -21.41 14.87 -14.03
N GLY A 288 -21.18 16.09 -13.55
CA GLY A 288 -21.54 17.33 -14.26
C GLY A 288 -20.59 17.72 -15.40
N GLN A 289 -19.41 17.09 -15.47
CA GLN A 289 -18.40 17.33 -16.51
C GLN A 289 -18.25 16.16 -17.50
N ALA A 290 -18.91 15.04 -17.23
CA ALA A 290 -18.85 13.82 -18.03
C ALA A 290 -19.81 13.82 -19.23
#